data_AF-A0A6A3ENE7-F1
#
_entry.id   AF-A0A6A3ENE7-F1
#
_cell.length_a   1.000
_cell.length_b   1.000
_cell.length_c   1.000
_cell.angle_alpha   90.00
_cell.angle_beta   90.00
_cell.angle_gamma   90.00
#
_symmetry.space_group_name_H-M   'P 1'
#
loop_
_entity.id
_entity.type
_entity.pdbx_description
1 polymer ?
#
loop_
_entity_poly.entity_id
_entity_poly.type
_entity_poly.pdbx_seq_one_letter_code
_entity_poly.pdbx_strand_id
1 'polypeptide(L)'
;MIPFTEDTDIGFMDELKASYELQEALWWKGYHMFFSGIWRVCVAPTHPLAGLLYNSTLPLTSKFSVPYVDLYEMTKVNDSYWDVEELEGSKGRLLPTDKVEPFSQVTINGEPFDTVHDPEFFLTEAYGEDYMTPKPRMDESNSTSSSGSTGTNRTAL
;
A
#
# COMPACT_ATOMS: atom_id res chain seq x y z
N MET A 1 -5.84 9.63 -4.94
CA MET A 1 -5.37 8.46 -5.74
C MET A 1 -4.47 8.95 -6.84
N ILE A 2 -3.28 8.36 -6.96
CA ILE A 2 -2.37 8.64 -8.06
C ILE A 2 -2.97 7.99 -9.32
N PRO A 3 -3.17 8.70 -10.44
CA PRO A 3 -3.99 8.21 -11.57
C PRO A 3 -3.48 6.94 -12.29
N PHE A 4 -2.27 6.49 -11.99
CA PHE A 4 -1.59 5.38 -12.66
C PHE A 4 -1.12 4.28 -11.70
N THR A 5 -1.57 4.31 -10.43
CA THR A 5 -1.41 3.18 -9.50
C THR A 5 -2.68 2.35 -9.52
N GLU A 6 -2.56 1.03 -9.53
CA GLU A 6 -3.71 0.13 -9.53
C GLU A 6 -4.28 -0.13 -8.14
N ASP A 7 -3.50 0.10 -7.08
CA ASP A 7 -3.75 -0.38 -5.73
C ASP A 7 -3.80 0.75 -4.69
N THR A 8 -4.03 0.34 -3.46
CA THR A 8 -4.06 1.20 -2.27
C THR A 8 -3.51 0.42 -1.10
N ASP A 9 -2.63 1.05 -0.34
CA ASP A 9 -1.96 0.42 0.80
C ASP A 9 -2.58 0.91 2.12
N ILE A 10 -2.79 0.00 3.06
CA ILE A 10 -3.26 0.31 4.40
C ILE A 10 -2.33 -0.34 5.43
N GLY A 11 -1.76 0.49 6.30
CA GLY A 11 -1.10 0.02 7.51
C GLY A 11 -2.15 -0.39 8.56
N PHE A 12 -2.00 -1.57 9.15
CA PHE A 12 -2.81 -2.00 10.28
C PHE A 12 -1.91 -2.32 11.48
N MET A 13 -2.44 -2.13 12.69
CA MET A 13 -1.71 -2.46 13.92
C MET A 13 -2.09 -3.83 14.45
N ASP A 14 -1.15 -4.41 15.19
CA ASP A 14 -1.27 -5.72 15.83
C ASP A 14 -1.52 -6.84 14.80
N GLU A 15 -1.87 -8.02 15.30
CA GLU A 15 -2.21 -9.16 14.47
C GLU A 15 -3.65 -9.05 13.93
N LEU A 16 -3.87 -9.49 12.69
CA LEU A 16 -5.19 -9.80 12.14
C LEU A 16 -5.81 -11.01 12.87
N LYS A 17 -6.21 -10.81 14.14
CA LYS A 17 -6.71 -11.86 15.06
C LYS A 17 -7.96 -12.59 14.56
N ALA A 18 -8.68 -12.00 13.61
CA ALA A 18 -9.90 -12.54 13.02
C ALA A 18 -9.78 -12.63 11.49
N SER A 19 -8.62 -13.06 11.00
CA SER A 19 -8.34 -13.13 9.56
C SER A 19 -9.37 -13.97 8.80
N TYR A 20 -9.86 -15.07 9.39
CA TYR A 20 -10.90 -15.91 8.79
C TYR A 20 -12.27 -15.21 8.77
N GLU A 21 -12.70 -14.61 9.88
CA GLU A 21 -13.97 -13.91 9.97
C GLU A 21 -13.97 -12.64 9.09
N LEU A 22 -12.85 -11.94 9.03
CA LEU A 22 -12.66 -10.81 8.12
C LEU A 22 -12.71 -11.28 6.66
N GLN A 23 -12.03 -12.38 6.34
CA GLN A 23 -12.07 -12.98 5.01
C GLN A 23 -13.50 -13.38 4.62
N GLU A 24 -14.25 -14.05 5.50
CA GLU A 24 -15.65 -14.40 5.26
C GLU A 24 -16.51 -13.14 5.06
N ALA A 25 -16.37 -12.13 5.93
CA ALA A 25 -17.12 -10.88 5.83
C ALA A 25 -16.82 -10.13 4.52
N LEU A 26 -15.57 -10.11 4.09
CA LEU A 26 -15.13 -9.55 2.81
C LEU A 26 -15.73 -10.36 1.65
N TRP A 27 -15.67 -11.69 1.69
CA TRP A 27 -16.29 -12.55 0.66
C TRP A 27 -17.79 -12.31 0.54
N TRP A 28 -18.51 -12.22 1.65
CA TRP A 28 -19.95 -11.90 1.68
C TRP A 28 -20.29 -10.56 1.05
N LYS A 29 -19.37 -9.60 1.13
CA LYS A 29 -19.51 -8.30 0.49
C LYS A 29 -19.10 -8.32 -0.98
N GLY A 30 -18.46 -9.37 -1.46
CA GLY A 30 -17.92 -9.47 -2.81
C GLY A 30 -16.49 -8.96 -2.91
N TYR A 31 -15.66 -9.17 -1.90
CA TYR A 31 -14.22 -8.91 -1.91
C TYR A 31 -13.46 -10.20 -1.65
N HIS A 32 -12.46 -10.54 -2.46
CA HIS A 32 -11.65 -11.75 -2.30
C HIS A 32 -10.33 -11.45 -1.58
N MET A 33 -10.21 -11.91 -0.33
CA MET A 33 -9.00 -11.79 0.49
C MET A 33 -8.10 -13.03 0.37
N PHE A 34 -6.79 -12.85 0.16
CA PHE A 34 -5.79 -13.92 0.06
C PHE A 34 -4.40 -13.46 0.52
N PHE A 35 -3.52 -14.41 0.86
CA PHE A 35 -2.15 -14.14 1.30
C PHE A 35 -1.13 -14.41 0.17
N SER A 36 -0.27 -13.44 -0.13
CA SER A 36 0.81 -13.56 -1.13
C SER A 36 2.01 -12.70 -0.74
N GLY A 37 2.79 -13.17 0.24
CA GLY A 37 3.85 -12.38 0.88
C GLY A 37 3.25 -11.45 1.94
N ILE A 38 2.27 -10.65 1.54
CA ILE A 38 1.42 -9.80 2.38
C ILE A 38 -0.07 -10.13 2.18
N TRP A 39 -0.95 -9.65 3.05
CA TRP A 39 -2.39 -9.81 2.92
C TRP A 39 -2.96 -8.86 1.86
N ARG A 40 -3.80 -9.40 0.97
CA ARG A 40 -4.36 -8.66 -0.18
C ARG A 40 -5.86 -8.86 -0.31
N VAL A 41 -6.56 -7.86 -0.83
CA VAL A 41 -8.01 -7.89 -1.08
C VAL A 41 -8.36 -7.39 -2.49
N CYS A 42 -8.94 -8.25 -3.34
CA CYS A 42 -9.50 -7.88 -4.65
C CYS A 42 -11.02 -7.65 -4.58
N VAL A 43 -11.60 -6.90 -5.51
CA VAL A 43 -13.06 -6.76 -5.63
C VAL A 43 -13.61 -7.85 -6.58
N ALA A 44 -14.64 -8.57 -6.14
CA ALA A 44 -15.30 -9.60 -6.95
C ALA A 44 -16.15 -8.97 -8.07
N PRO A 45 -16.26 -9.61 -9.24
CA PRO A 45 -17.02 -9.08 -10.39
C PRO A 45 -18.50 -8.75 -10.13
N THR A 46 -19.10 -9.33 -9.09
CA THR A 46 -20.51 -9.13 -8.71
C THR A 46 -20.72 -7.96 -7.75
N HIS A 47 -19.64 -7.35 -7.25
CA HIS A 47 -19.72 -6.19 -6.37
C HIS A 47 -20.28 -4.97 -7.15
N PRO A 48 -21.17 -4.14 -6.57
CA PRO A 48 -21.67 -2.94 -7.27
C PRO A 48 -20.58 -1.97 -7.74
N LEU A 49 -19.46 -1.90 -7.02
CA LEU A 49 -18.26 -1.14 -7.43
C LEU A 49 -17.43 -1.83 -8.51
N ALA A 50 -17.61 -3.12 -8.78
CA ALA A 50 -16.81 -3.85 -9.75
C ALA A 50 -16.95 -3.29 -11.17
N GLY A 51 -18.16 -2.88 -11.59
CA GLY A 51 -18.36 -2.24 -12.90
C GLY A 51 -17.81 -0.81 -13.01
N LEU A 52 -17.48 -0.18 -11.88
CA LEU A 52 -16.84 1.15 -11.82
C LEU A 52 -15.32 1.04 -11.74
N LEU A 53 -14.82 0.01 -11.05
CA LEU A 53 -13.39 -0.27 -10.87
C LEU A 53 -12.80 -1.12 -11.99
N TYR A 54 -13.61 -1.95 -12.65
CA TYR A 54 -13.22 -2.82 -13.76
C TYR A 54 -14.04 -2.49 -15.00
N ASN A 55 -13.35 -2.37 -16.14
CA ASN A 55 -14.01 -2.38 -17.44
C ASN A 55 -14.23 -3.84 -17.88
N SER A 56 -15.50 -4.29 -17.86
CA SER A 56 -15.89 -5.68 -18.18
C SER A 56 -15.68 -6.10 -19.63
N THR A 57 -15.27 -5.19 -20.51
CA THR A 57 -14.91 -5.50 -21.91
C THR A 57 -13.41 -5.76 -22.11
N LEU A 58 -12.59 -5.58 -21.07
CA LEU A 58 -11.17 -5.87 -21.12
C LEU A 58 -10.90 -7.34 -20.72
N PRO A 59 -9.90 -8.00 -21.33
CA PRO A 59 -9.51 -9.36 -20.98
C PRO A 59 -9.05 -9.46 -19.51
N LEU A 60 -9.14 -10.66 -18.94
CA LEU A 60 -8.60 -10.97 -17.61
C LEU A 60 -7.15 -10.48 -17.51
N THR A 61 -6.90 -9.68 -16.48
CA THR A 61 -5.71 -8.83 -16.42
C THR A 61 -4.53 -9.63 -15.85
N SER A 62 -3.30 -9.21 -16.15
CA SER A 62 -2.07 -9.78 -15.56
C SER A 62 -2.02 -9.56 -14.03
N LYS A 63 -1.03 -10.17 -13.36
CA LYS A 63 -0.73 -9.85 -11.96
C LYS A 63 -0.62 -8.32 -11.81
N PHE A 64 -1.24 -7.75 -10.77
CA PHE A 64 -1.21 -6.31 -10.51
C PHE A 64 -1.93 -5.40 -11.54
N SER A 65 -2.99 -5.88 -12.19
CA SER A 65 -3.75 -5.02 -13.14
C SER A 65 -5.24 -4.97 -12.88
N VAL A 66 -5.64 -5.42 -11.68
CA VAL A 66 -6.96 -5.21 -11.10
C VAL A 66 -6.79 -4.32 -9.87
N PRO A 67 -7.75 -3.44 -9.54
CA PRO A 67 -7.72 -2.80 -8.23
C PRO A 67 -7.74 -3.77 -7.05
N TYR A 68 -6.80 -3.59 -6.13
CA TYR A 68 -6.69 -4.30 -4.87
C TYR A 68 -6.23 -3.38 -3.74
N VAL A 69 -6.40 -3.86 -2.50
CA VAL A 69 -5.85 -3.23 -1.31
C VAL A 69 -4.82 -4.16 -0.70
N ASP A 70 -3.62 -3.65 -0.43
CA ASP A 70 -2.57 -4.35 0.31
C ASP A 70 -2.59 -3.91 1.78
N LEU A 71 -2.47 -4.89 2.69
CA LEU A 71 -2.48 -4.67 4.13
C LEU A 71 -1.08 -4.92 4.68
N TYR A 72 -0.48 -3.89 5.27
CA TYR A 72 0.87 -3.92 5.83
C TYR A 72 0.82 -3.88 7.35
N GLU A 73 1.49 -4.83 8.00
CA GLU A 73 1.55 -4.85 9.47
C GLU A 73 2.46 -3.73 10.00
N MET A 74 1.98 -3.04 11.04
CA MET A 74 2.73 -2.06 11.82
C MET A 74 2.75 -2.48 13.28
N THR A 75 3.95 -2.66 13.84
CA THR A 75 4.13 -3.18 15.20
C THR A 75 5.05 -2.30 16.02
N LYS A 76 4.58 -1.89 17.20
CA LYS A 76 5.42 -1.16 18.17
C LYS A 76 6.45 -2.10 18.77
N VAL A 77 7.72 -1.89 18.45
CA VAL A 77 8.82 -2.73 18.93
C VAL A 77 9.19 -2.38 20.37
N ASN A 78 9.23 -1.08 20.67
CA ASN A 78 9.51 -0.52 22.00
C ASN A 78 9.07 0.96 22.04
N ASP A 79 9.36 1.66 23.13
CA ASP A 79 9.01 3.08 23.30
C ASP A 79 9.73 4.04 22.34
N SER A 80 10.73 3.55 21.60
CA SER A 80 11.51 4.36 20.66
C SER A 80 11.15 4.09 19.20
N TYR A 81 10.70 2.88 18.84
CA TYR A 81 10.56 2.46 17.45
C TYR A 81 9.32 1.62 17.16
N TRP A 82 8.80 1.85 15.96
CA TRP A 82 7.82 1.02 15.26
C TRP A 82 8.49 0.29 14.09
N ASP A 83 8.10 -0.95 13.84
CA ASP A 83 8.42 -1.72 12.64
C ASP A 83 7.23 -1.63 11.68
N VAL A 84 7.50 -1.23 10.43
CA VAL A 84 6.51 -1.12 9.36
C VAL A 84 6.89 -2.09 8.24
N GLU A 85 6.00 -3.03 7.95
CA GLU A 85 6.21 -4.04 6.90
C GLU A 85 6.49 -3.41 5.53
N GLU A 86 7.47 -3.97 4.81
CA GLU A 86 7.96 -3.50 3.50
C GLU A 86 8.48 -2.04 3.44
N LEU A 87 8.58 -1.32 4.56
CA LEU A 87 9.24 -0.01 4.58
C LEU A 87 10.74 -0.15 4.33
N GLU A 88 11.23 0.60 3.34
CA GLU A 88 12.66 0.71 3.02
C GLU A 88 13.18 2.12 3.32
N GLY A 89 13.03 2.57 4.57
CA GLY A 89 13.55 3.85 5.02
C GLY A 89 15.04 3.86 5.29
N SER A 90 15.56 5.01 5.73
CA SER A 90 16.99 5.20 6.07
C SER A 90 17.46 4.27 7.20
N LYS A 91 16.53 3.76 8.02
CA LYS A 91 16.76 2.77 9.08
C LYS A 91 16.11 1.40 8.77
N GLY A 92 15.92 1.09 7.49
CA GLY A 92 15.14 -0.08 7.06
C GLY A 92 13.67 0.10 7.41
N ARG A 93 13.09 -0.92 8.05
CA ARG A 93 11.66 -0.96 8.41
C ARG A 93 11.28 -0.11 9.64
N LEU A 94 12.26 0.55 10.28
CA LEU A 94 12.05 1.18 11.58
C LEU A 94 11.73 2.67 11.47
N LEU A 95 10.63 3.09 12.11
CA LEU A 95 10.26 4.49 12.30
C LEU A 95 10.36 4.91 13.77
N PRO A 96 10.79 6.14 14.07
CA PRO A 96 10.73 6.67 15.43
C PRO A 96 9.29 6.76 15.96
N THR A 97 9.08 6.48 17.24
CA THR A 97 7.74 6.49 17.86
C THR A 97 7.07 7.87 17.79
N ASP A 98 7.83 8.96 17.94
CA ASP A 98 7.31 10.33 17.82
C ASP A 98 6.89 10.72 16.40
N LYS A 99 7.23 9.90 15.40
CA LYS A 99 6.78 10.06 14.00
C LYS A 99 5.55 9.22 13.68
N VAL A 100 5.24 8.22 14.50
CA VAL A 100 4.07 7.34 14.35
C VAL A 100 2.95 7.75 15.30
N GLU A 101 3.27 8.02 16.56
CA GLU A 101 2.33 8.35 17.63
C GLU A 101 2.47 9.80 18.11
N PRO A 102 1.37 10.44 18.56
CA PRO A 102 -0.01 9.97 18.39
C PRO A 102 -0.42 10.03 16.92
N PHE A 103 -1.28 9.12 16.49
CA PHE A 103 -1.82 9.18 15.13
C PHE A 103 -2.45 10.54 14.84
N SER A 104 -2.33 10.94 13.58
CA SER A 104 -2.94 12.14 13.03
C SER A 104 -3.99 11.76 11.98
N GLN A 105 -4.58 12.75 11.31
CA GLN A 105 -5.55 12.50 10.25
C GLN A 105 -5.18 13.24 8.97
N VAL A 106 -5.47 12.58 7.85
CA VAL A 106 -5.43 13.15 6.50
C VAL A 106 -6.81 13.04 5.86
N THR A 107 -7.10 13.91 4.90
CA THR A 107 -8.34 13.85 4.13
C THR A 107 -8.05 13.29 2.75
N ILE A 108 -8.69 12.17 2.41
CA ILE A 108 -8.60 11.55 1.09
C ILE A 108 -10.01 11.52 0.51
N ASN A 109 -10.20 12.17 -0.65
CA ASN A 109 -11.51 12.28 -1.33
C ASN A 109 -12.64 12.85 -0.46
N GLY A 110 -12.32 13.74 0.50
CA GLY A 110 -13.29 14.37 1.38
C GLY A 110 -13.59 13.59 2.66
N GLU A 111 -13.06 12.39 2.81
CA GLU A 111 -13.22 11.56 4.01
C GLU A 111 -11.93 11.57 4.86
N PRO A 112 -12.04 11.62 6.20
CA PRO A 112 -10.89 11.56 7.09
C PRO A 112 -10.40 10.12 7.26
N PHE A 113 -9.08 9.95 7.27
CA PHE A 113 -8.40 8.69 7.57
C PHE A 113 -7.30 8.93 8.59
N ASP A 114 -7.16 7.99 9.52
CA ASP A 114 -6.03 8.00 10.44
C ASP A 114 -4.72 7.72 9.69
N THR A 115 -3.65 8.36 10.13
CA THR A 115 -2.30 8.16 9.61
C THR A 115 -1.28 8.37 10.73
N VAL A 116 -0.01 8.13 10.43
CA VAL A 116 1.12 8.37 11.33
C VAL A 116 1.16 9.84 11.80
N HIS A 117 1.83 10.11 12.92
CA HIS A 117 1.94 11.47 13.46
C HIS A 117 2.54 12.47 12.45
N ASP A 118 3.56 12.03 11.70
CA ASP A 118 4.30 12.85 10.72
C ASP A 118 4.30 12.16 9.34
N PRO A 119 3.23 12.33 8.55
CA PRO A 119 3.10 11.66 7.25
C PRO A 119 4.12 12.17 6.22
N GLU A 120 4.58 13.42 6.33
CA GLU A 120 5.63 13.95 5.44
C GLU A 120 6.97 13.27 5.69
N PHE A 121 7.35 13.09 6.97
CA PHE A 121 8.53 12.31 7.32
C PHE A 121 8.43 10.87 6.80
N PHE A 122 7.29 10.22 7.01
CA PHE A 122 7.06 8.85 6.55
C PHE A 122 7.23 8.72 5.03
N LEU A 123 6.58 9.59 4.25
CA LEU A 123 6.66 9.56 2.79
C LEU A 123 8.07 9.92 2.28
N THR A 124 8.77 10.82 2.96
CA THR A 124 10.16 11.17 2.63
C THR A 124 11.10 9.99 2.89
N GLU A 125 10.92 9.26 4.00
CA GLU A 125 11.69 8.04 4.28
C GLU A 125 11.41 6.94 3.25
N ALA A 126 10.15 6.76 2.86
CA ALA A 126 9.76 5.69 1.93
C ALA A 126 10.13 5.98 0.46
N TYR A 127 10.00 7.23 0.01
CA TYR A 127 10.06 7.58 -1.41
C TYR A 127 11.06 8.69 -1.75
N GLY A 128 11.71 9.32 -0.77
CA GLY A 128 12.67 10.41 -0.96
C GLY A 128 12.03 11.80 -1.01
N GLU A 129 12.87 12.84 -1.17
CA GLU A 129 12.43 14.26 -1.12
C GLU A 129 11.43 14.63 -2.24
N ASP A 130 11.41 13.89 -3.35
CA ASP A 130 10.52 14.11 -4.47
C ASP A 130 9.24 13.27 -4.42
N TYR A 131 8.86 12.73 -3.25
CA TYR A 131 7.69 11.85 -3.06
C TYR A 131 6.37 12.44 -3.60
N MET A 132 6.25 13.78 -3.63
CA MET A 132 5.07 14.48 -4.18
C MET A 132 5.00 14.48 -5.71
N THR A 133 6.02 13.94 -6.40
CA THR A 133 6.06 13.79 -7.85
C THR A 133 6.09 12.29 -8.20
N PRO A 134 4.94 11.61 -8.11
CA PRO A 134 4.88 10.19 -8.37
C PRO A 134 5.23 9.91 -9.84
N LYS A 135 5.99 8.84 -10.06
CA LYS A 135 6.39 8.36 -11.38
C LYS A 135 5.61 7.07 -11.69
N PRO A 136 5.32 6.72 -12.95
CA PRO A 136 4.81 5.40 -13.28
C PRO A 136 5.87 4.32 -13.07
N ARG A 137 5.46 3.08 -12.77
CA ARG A 137 6.39 1.95 -12.77
C ARG A 137 6.90 1.76 -14.20
N MET A 138 8.21 1.63 -14.37
CA MET A 138 8.77 1.30 -15.67
C MET A 138 8.44 -0.16 -15.95
N ASP A 139 7.79 -0.46 -17.08
CA ASP A 139 7.62 -1.84 -17.53
C ASP A 139 9.00 -2.52 -17.61
N GLU A 140 9.19 -3.62 -16.88
CA GLU A 140 10.43 -4.40 -16.86
C GLU A 140 10.83 -4.96 -18.24
N SER A 141 10.04 -4.70 -19.30
CA SER A 141 10.31 -5.17 -20.66
C SER A 141 11.50 -4.51 -21.36
N ASN A 142 12.16 -3.50 -20.76
CA ASN A 142 13.26 -2.76 -21.43
C ASN A 142 14.59 -2.71 -20.68
N SER A 143 14.73 -3.33 -19.51
CA SER A 143 16.02 -3.36 -18.79
C SER A 143 16.93 -4.49 -19.28
N THR A 144 17.39 -4.37 -20.54
CA THR A 144 18.66 -4.98 -20.96
C THR A 144 19.50 -3.94 -21.70
N SER A 145 20.12 -3.03 -20.96
CA SER A 145 21.51 -2.59 -21.20
C SER A 145 21.89 -1.36 -20.36
N SER A 146 23.13 -1.41 -19.89
CA SER A 146 23.93 -0.35 -19.28
C SER A 146 23.88 -0.23 -17.76
N SER A 147 25.08 -0.51 -17.22
CA SER A 147 25.56 -0.45 -15.86
C SER A 147 25.71 0.97 -15.32
N GLY A 148 25.37 1.16 -14.04
CA GLY A 148 26.03 2.12 -13.14
C GLY A 148 25.20 3.36 -12.78
N SER A 149 24.62 3.37 -11.58
CA SER A 149 24.64 4.46 -10.59
C SER A 149 23.62 4.16 -9.50
N THR A 150 24.10 4.05 -8.26
CA THR A 150 23.30 3.90 -7.03
C THR A 150 22.51 5.16 -6.75
N GLY A 151 21.19 5.06 -6.92
CA GLY A 151 20.20 6.05 -6.52
C GLY A 151 18.83 5.45 -6.84
N THR A 152 18.31 4.62 -5.94
CA THR A 152 17.01 3.98 -6.08
C THR A 152 15.92 5.02 -5.85
N ASN A 153 15.66 5.85 -6.86
CA ASN A 153 14.43 6.65 -6.91
C ASN A 153 13.28 5.67 -7.11
N ARG A 154 12.60 5.30 -6.01
CA ARG A 154 11.48 4.37 -6.07
C ARG A 154 10.23 5.07 -6.54
N THR A 155 9.52 4.34 -7.36
CA THR A 155 8.20 4.63 -7.86
C THR A 155 7.19 4.26 -6.78
N ALA A 156 6.14 5.07 -6.59
CA ALA A 156 5.00 4.69 -5.75
C ALA A 156 4.48 3.32 -6.17
N LEU A 157 4.20 2.46 -5.18
CA LEU A 157 3.67 1.12 -5.40
C LEU A 157 2.33 1.19 -6.14
#